data_AF-A0A371NNU9-F1
#
_entry.id   AF-A0A371NNU9-F1
#
_cell.length_a   1.000
_cell.length_b   1.000
_cell.length_c   1.000
_cell.angle_alpha   90.00
_cell.angle_beta   90.00
_cell.angle_gamma   90.00
#
_symmetry.space_group_name_H-M   'P 1'
#
loop_
_entity.id
_entity.type
_entity.pdbx_description
1 polymer ?
#
loop_
_entity_poly.entity_id
_entity_poly.type
_entity_poly.pdbx_seq_one_letter_code
_entity_poly.pdbx_strand_id
1 'polypeptide(L)'
;MVTLLLDQSQLEIVLSPIERAVTFHRENLRVERSTIRRVQLTEDVWTWLRGVPGPGTHIPGVLAAGTWKAAATTDFVMIRRHRPGVVIDLEGDEDFQRLILTTKHGPALTQALRLEVSDEQADVVEIASTAPVAVPKGSKRPVIRPRPA
;
A
#
# COMPACT_ATOMS: atom_id res chain seq x y z
N MET A 1 8.52 15.82 -3.09
CA MET A 1 7.60 14.88 -3.76
C MET A 1 8.51 13.77 -4.23
N VAL A 2 8.21 12.54 -3.85
CA VAL A 2 9.12 11.42 -4.07
C VAL A 2 9.22 11.11 -5.55
N THR A 3 10.45 10.89 -6.02
CA THR A 3 10.72 10.46 -7.40
C THR A 3 10.86 8.94 -7.42
N LEU A 4 10.13 8.30 -8.33
CA LEU A 4 10.18 6.85 -8.53
C LEU A 4 10.87 6.60 -9.87
N LEU A 5 11.98 5.88 -9.84
CA LEU A 5 12.68 5.40 -11.02
C LEU A 5 12.47 3.90 -11.08
N LEU A 6 11.80 3.43 -12.12
CA LEU A 6 11.59 2.01 -12.35
C LEU A 6 12.51 1.57 -13.49
N ASP A 7 13.35 0.60 -13.21
CA ASP A 7 14.19 -0.12 -14.16
C ASP A 7 13.62 -1.53 -14.39
N GLN A 8 14.24 -2.32 -15.27
CA GLN A 8 13.82 -3.69 -15.54
C GLN A 8 13.91 -4.58 -14.29
N SER A 9 14.99 -4.45 -13.52
CA SER A 9 15.29 -5.32 -12.37
C SER A 9 14.97 -4.70 -11.00
N GLN A 10 14.81 -3.37 -10.92
CA GLN A 10 14.75 -2.66 -9.65
C GLN A 10 13.82 -1.45 -9.69
N LEU A 11 13.24 -1.13 -8.54
CA LEU A 11 12.55 0.11 -8.24
C LEU A 11 13.43 0.95 -7.32
N GLU A 12 13.89 2.11 -7.79
CA GLU A 12 14.61 3.09 -6.99
C GLU A 12 13.70 4.25 -6.58
N ILE A 13 13.66 4.53 -5.29
CA ILE A 13 12.94 5.65 -4.71
C ILE A 13 13.97 6.71 -4.35
N VAL A 14 14.03 7.73 -5.19
CA VAL A 14 14.99 8.82 -5.03
C VAL A 14 14.45 9.83 -4.04
N LEU A 15 15.14 9.96 -2.91
CA LEU A 15 14.82 10.91 -1.86
C LEU A 15 15.57 12.21 -2.09
N SER A 16 14.84 13.32 -2.15
CA SER A 16 15.43 14.66 -2.10
C SER A 16 16.17 14.91 -0.76
N PRO A 17 17.07 15.90 -0.66
CA PRO A 17 17.78 16.19 0.57
C PRO A 17 16.88 16.43 1.79
N ILE A 18 15.75 17.12 1.59
CA ILE A 18 14.75 17.33 2.66
C ILE A 18 14.08 16.00 3.05
N GLU A 19 13.80 15.13 2.08
CA GLU A 19 13.21 13.82 2.33
C GLU A 19 14.14 12.91 3.12
N ARG A 20 15.44 12.91 2.79
CA ARG A 20 16.47 12.24 3.58
C ARG A 20 16.54 12.76 5.01
N ALA A 21 16.46 14.08 5.18
CA ALA A 21 16.47 14.70 6.50
C ALA A 21 15.25 14.30 7.35
N VAL A 22 14.03 14.35 6.80
CA VAL A 22 12.81 14.03 7.60
C VAL A 22 12.60 12.54 7.83
N THR A 23 13.12 11.67 6.96
CA THR A 23 13.07 10.20 7.13
C THR A 23 14.20 9.66 7.99
N PHE A 24 15.25 10.45 8.21
CA PHE A 24 16.49 10.01 8.83
C PHE A 24 17.15 8.88 8.01
N HIS A 25 16.83 8.79 6.71
CA HIS A 25 17.38 7.81 5.79
C HIS A 25 18.32 8.50 4.81
N ARG A 26 19.60 8.12 4.82
CA ARG A 26 20.66 8.86 4.13
C ARG A 26 20.74 8.55 2.64
N GLU A 27 20.18 7.43 2.19
CA GLU A 27 20.37 6.90 0.84
C GLU A 27 19.05 6.86 0.07
N ASN A 28 19.10 6.46 -1.20
CA ASN A 28 17.88 6.12 -1.94
C ASN A 28 17.49 4.70 -1.58
N LEU A 29 16.19 4.41 -1.57
CA LEU A 29 15.74 3.04 -1.39
C LEU A 29 15.79 2.34 -2.73
N ARG A 30 16.44 1.18 -2.77
CA ARG A 30 16.49 0.32 -3.96
C ARG A 30 15.84 -0.99 -3.58
N VAL A 31 14.80 -1.34 -4.32
CA VAL A 31 14.02 -2.54 -4.09
C VAL A 31 14.11 -3.37 -5.35
N GLU A 32 14.52 -4.63 -5.21
CA GLU A 32 14.49 -5.55 -6.34
C GLU A 32 13.06 -5.78 -6.79
N ARG A 33 12.84 -5.81 -8.10
CA ARG A 33 11.49 -6.00 -8.64
C ARG A 33 10.91 -7.37 -8.29
N SER A 34 11.76 -8.38 -8.15
CA SER A 34 11.42 -9.74 -7.72
C SER A 34 10.78 -9.79 -6.33
N THR A 35 11.12 -8.85 -5.44
CA THR A 35 10.56 -8.78 -4.08
C THR A 35 9.21 -8.07 -4.05
N ILE A 36 8.83 -7.34 -5.10
CA ILE A 36 7.55 -6.61 -5.17
C ILE A 36 6.41 -7.61 -5.35
N ARG A 37 5.72 -7.92 -4.26
CA ARG A 37 4.61 -8.89 -4.27
C ARG A 37 3.30 -8.28 -4.73
N ARG A 38 3.06 -7.02 -4.33
CA ARG A 38 1.79 -6.32 -4.57
C ARG A 38 1.99 -4.81 -4.53
N VAL A 39 1.28 -4.11 -5.42
CA VAL A 39 1.18 -2.64 -5.40
C VAL A 39 -0.28 -2.24 -5.34
N GLN A 40 -0.60 -1.37 -4.39
CA GLN A 40 -1.95 -0.89 -4.12
C GLN A 40 -1.98 0.63 -4.24
N LEU A 41 -2.93 1.13 -5.03
CA LEU A 41 -3.24 2.56 -5.06
C LEU A 41 -4.24 2.87 -3.98
N THR A 42 -4.08 3.99 -3.30
CA THR A 42 -4.98 4.42 -2.25
C THR A 42 -5.08 5.94 -2.23
N GLU A 43 -6.30 6.46 -2.03
CA GLU A 43 -6.58 7.90 -1.94
C GLU A 43 -6.04 8.53 -0.65
N ASP A 44 -5.95 7.73 0.42
CA ASP A 44 -5.35 8.13 1.70
C ASP A 44 -4.48 7.04 2.32
N VAL A 45 -3.16 7.21 2.19
CA VAL A 45 -2.15 6.30 2.71
C VAL A 45 -2.01 6.32 4.25
N TRP A 46 -2.57 7.32 4.96
CA TRP A 46 -2.54 7.32 6.43
C TRP A 46 -3.25 6.11 7.05
N THR A 47 -4.27 5.59 6.36
CA THR A 47 -5.04 4.41 6.78
C THR A 47 -4.21 3.12 6.83
N TRP A 48 -3.05 3.11 6.18
CA TRP A 48 -2.12 1.99 6.15
C TRP A 48 -1.06 2.06 7.23
N LEU A 49 -0.95 3.17 7.95
CA LEU A 49 0.03 3.34 9.00
C LEU A 49 -0.33 2.46 10.20
N ARG A 50 0.52 1.48 10.51
CA ARG A 50 0.34 0.55 11.62
C ARG A 50 1.65 0.42 12.41
N GLY A 51 1.53 0.06 13.68
CA GLY A 51 2.69 -0.10 14.55
C GLY A 51 3.18 1.23 15.14
N VAL A 52 4.44 1.24 15.54
CA VAL A 52 5.07 2.32 16.30
C VAL A 52 6.08 3.06 15.42
N PRO A 53 6.10 4.40 15.42
CA PRO A 53 7.11 5.18 14.71
C PRO A 53 8.51 4.87 15.25
N GLY A 54 9.44 4.57 14.35
CA GLY A 54 10.88 4.49 14.58
C GLY A 54 11.59 5.80 14.23
N PRO A 55 12.90 5.75 13.90
CA PRO A 55 13.64 6.93 13.43
C PRO A 55 12.95 7.63 12.27
N GLY A 56 12.77 8.95 12.42
CA GLY A 56 12.10 9.79 11.42
C GLY A 56 11.32 10.96 12.03
N THR A 57 10.43 11.54 11.23
CA THR A 57 9.57 12.67 11.59
C THR A 57 8.11 12.25 11.54
N HIS A 58 7.39 12.45 12.63
CA HIS A 58 5.97 12.16 12.72
C HIS A 58 5.18 13.37 13.26
N ILE A 59 4.35 13.94 12.39
CA ILE A 59 3.39 15.00 12.67
C ILE A 59 2.02 14.50 12.19
N PRO A 60 1.13 14.06 13.10
CA PRO A 60 -0.15 13.46 12.73
C PRO A 60 -0.95 14.31 11.72
N GLY A 61 -1.45 13.66 10.66
CA GLY A 61 -2.23 14.28 9.58
C GLY A 61 -1.43 15.17 8.61
N VAL A 62 -0.16 15.46 8.91
CA VAL A 62 0.68 16.36 8.10
C VAL A 62 1.84 15.62 7.45
N LEU A 63 2.62 14.87 8.24
CA LEU A 63 3.82 14.18 7.79
C LEU A 63 4.05 12.91 8.61
N ALA A 64 4.22 11.78 7.96
CA ALA A 64 4.82 10.59 8.56
C ALA A 64 5.97 10.17 7.66
N ALA A 65 7.19 10.26 8.17
CA ALA A 65 8.41 10.02 7.40
C ALA A 65 9.39 9.22 8.24
N GLY A 66 9.95 8.15 7.68
CA GLY A 66 10.92 7.29 8.36
C GLY A 66 10.43 5.85 8.46
N THR A 67 10.86 5.15 9.50
CA THR A 67 10.52 3.73 9.67
C THR A 67 9.36 3.53 10.64
N TRP A 68 8.50 2.56 10.38
CA TRP A 68 7.44 2.13 11.28
C TRP A 68 7.58 0.65 11.58
N LYS A 69 7.54 0.28 12.86
CA LYS A 69 7.69 -1.11 13.30
C LYS A 69 6.36 -1.65 13.80
N ALA A 70 5.89 -2.73 13.19
CA ALA A 70 4.82 -3.58 13.71
C ALA A 70 5.40 -4.88 14.27
N ALA A 71 4.55 -5.80 14.73
CA ALA A 71 4.97 -7.01 15.46
C ALA A 71 6.01 -7.86 14.70
N ALA A 72 5.96 -7.91 13.37
CA ALA A 72 6.90 -8.66 12.54
C ALA A 72 7.23 -7.97 11.21
N THR A 73 6.95 -6.67 11.09
CA THR A 73 7.22 -5.90 9.88
C THR A 73 7.85 -4.56 10.21
N THR A 74 8.76 -4.15 9.34
CA THR A 74 9.36 -2.83 9.27
C THR A 74 8.92 -2.20 7.97
N ASP A 75 8.19 -1.10 8.08
CA ASP A 75 7.63 -0.38 6.96
C ASP A 75 8.44 0.91 6.78
N PHE A 76 8.80 1.23 5.54
CA PHE A 76 9.30 2.57 5.21
C PHE A 76 8.13 3.47 4.82
N VAL A 77 8.09 4.65 5.40
CA VAL A 77 6.97 5.57 5.29
C VAL A 77 7.45 6.94 4.81
N MET A 78 6.78 7.47 3.79
CA MET A 78 6.88 8.87 3.36
C MET A 78 5.48 9.35 2.94
N ILE A 79 4.70 9.74 3.94
CA ILE A 79 3.33 10.22 3.78
C ILE A 79 3.29 11.73 3.97
N ARG A 80 2.59 12.44 3.08
CA ARG A 80 2.42 13.89 3.14
C ARG A 80 0.94 14.26 3.02
N ARG A 81 0.36 14.75 4.12
CA ARG A 81 -1.07 15.10 4.23
C ARG A 81 -1.98 13.92 3.79
N HIS A 82 -3.28 14.14 3.70
CA HIS A 82 -4.22 13.15 3.14
C HIS A 82 -4.23 13.28 1.61
N ARG A 83 -3.28 12.61 0.97
CA ARG A 83 -3.10 12.63 -0.48
C ARG A 83 -2.98 11.21 -1.03
N PRO A 84 -3.33 11.01 -2.31
CA PRO A 84 -3.17 9.72 -2.96
C PRO A 84 -1.72 9.26 -2.91
N GLY A 85 -1.56 7.94 -2.86
CA GLY A 85 -0.27 7.32 -2.80
C GLY A 85 -0.31 5.85 -3.16
N VAL A 86 0.82 5.20 -2.92
CA VAL A 86 1.02 3.80 -3.18
C VAL A 86 1.45 3.08 -1.92
N VAL A 87 0.98 1.85 -1.80
CA VAL A 87 1.45 0.87 -0.82
C VAL A 87 2.05 -0.28 -1.59
N ILE A 88 3.32 -0.56 -1.34
CA ILE A 88 4.08 -1.61 -2.00
C ILE A 88 4.42 -2.64 -0.94
N ASP A 89 3.86 -3.85 -1.07
CA ASP A 89 4.19 -4.98 -0.20
C ASP A 89 5.39 -5.72 -0.80
N LEU A 90 6.41 -5.96 0.04
CA LEU A 90 7.68 -6.59 -0.31
C LEU A 90 7.82 -7.93 0.39
N GLU A 91 8.40 -8.90 -0.31
CA GLU A 91 8.70 -10.24 0.21
C GLU A 91 10.16 -10.59 -0.11
N GLY A 92 10.95 -10.90 0.92
CA GLY A 92 12.37 -11.24 0.77
C GLY A 92 13.34 -10.06 0.80
N ASP A 93 12.84 -8.83 0.95
CA ASP A 93 13.68 -7.64 1.17
C ASP A 93 14.25 -7.63 2.60
N GLU A 94 15.52 -7.23 2.74
CA GLU A 94 16.26 -7.29 4.01
C GLU A 94 15.84 -6.18 4.99
N ASP A 95 15.46 -5.02 4.47
CA ASP A 95 15.24 -3.81 5.28
C ASP A 95 13.76 -3.55 5.56
N PHE A 96 12.90 -3.77 4.55
CA PHE A 96 11.50 -3.35 4.59
C PHE A 96 10.54 -4.38 4.01
N GLN A 97 9.43 -4.62 4.71
CA GLN A 97 8.35 -5.47 4.21
C GLN A 97 7.27 -4.66 3.48
N ARG A 98 7.26 -3.34 3.66
CA ARG A 98 6.31 -2.46 2.99
C ARG A 98 6.86 -1.06 2.80
N LEU A 99 6.54 -0.46 1.66
CA LEU A 99 6.76 0.95 1.38
C LEU A 99 5.42 1.68 1.26
N ILE A 100 5.24 2.75 2.03
CA ILE A 100 4.03 3.58 2.04
C ILE A 100 4.39 5.00 1.63
N LEU A 101 4.03 5.38 0.40
CA LEU A 101 4.51 6.62 -0.23
C LEU A 101 3.37 7.47 -0.76
N THR A 102 3.33 8.75 -0.40
CA THR A 102 2.49 9.74 -1.09
C THR A 102 3.11 10.09 -2.44
N THR A 103 2.39 9.81 -3.53
CA THR A 103 2.84 10.11 -4.89
C THR A 103 1.67 10.22 -5.86
N LYS A 104 1.77 11.11 -6.85
CA LYS A 104 0.83 11.20 -7.97
C LYS A 104 1.12 10.19 -9.08
N HIS A 105 2.29 9.55 -9.03
CA HIS A 105 2.78 8.64 -10.08
C HIS A 105 2.36 7.18 -9.84
N GLY A 106 1.50 6.92 -8.85
CA GLY A 106 1.03 5.58 -8.55
C GLY A 106 0.41 4.84 -9.74
N PRO A 107 -0.52 5.45 -10.50
CA PRO A 107 -1.07 4.81 -11.69
C PRO A 107 0.00 4.40 -12.70
N ALA A 108 0.98 5.28 -12.97
CA ALA A 108 2.09 4.99 -13.87
C ALA A 108 2.97 3.84 -13.36
N LEU A 109 3.26 3.79 -12.05
CA LEU A 109 3.97 2.68 -11.43
C LEU A 109 3.24 1.35 -11.63
N THR A 110 1.93 1.30 -11.35
CA THR A 110 1.15 0.07 -11.51
C THR A 110 1.07 -0.39 -12.97
N GLN A 111 0.99 0.55 -13.92
CA GLN A 111 0.97 0.24 -15.34
C GLN A 111 2.33 -0.33 -15.80
N ALA A 112 3.43 0.32 -15.43
CA ALA A 112 4.77 -0.14 -15.78
C ALA A 112 5.11 -1.51 -15.16
N LEU A 113 4.62 -1.78 -13.95
CA LEU A 113 4.77 -3.09 -13.34
C LEU A 113 3.95 -4.18 -14.05
N ARG A 114 2.74 -3.87 -14.55
CA ARG A 114 1.88 -4.81 -15.28
C ARG A 114 2.34 -5.09 -16.71
N LEU A 115 2.78 -4.05 -17.43
CA LEU A 115 3.13 -4.17 -18.85
C LEU A 115 4.22 -5.22 -19.11
N GLU A 116 5.08 -5.49 -18.12
CA GLU A 116 6.14 -6.50 -18.20
C GLU A 116 5.70 -7.88 -17.71
N VAL A 117 4.67 -7.97 -16.84
CA VAL A 117 4.10 -9.26 -16.41
C VAL A 117 3.23 -9.87 -17.53
N SER A 118 2.77 -9.04 -18.47
CA SER A 118 1.93 -9.47 -19.60
C SER A 118 2.65 -10.26 -20.69
N ASP A 119 3.97 -10.50 -20.59
CA ASP A 119 4.68 -11.34 -21.58
C ASP A 119 4.48 -12.85 -21.35
N GLU A 120 4.01 -13.26 -20.15
CA GLU A 120 3.58 -14.63 -19.86
C GLU A 120 2.67 -14.64 -18.61
N GLN A 121 1.33 -14.59 -18.77
CA GLN A 121 0.38 -15.38 -17.95
C GLN A 121 -1.11 -15.12 -18.26
N ALA A 122 -1.68 -16.15 -18.89
CA ALA A 122 -2.92 -16.87 -18.56
C ALA A 122 -4.30 -16.16 -18.64
N ASP A 123 -5.08 -16.74 -19.57
CA ASP A 123 -6.51 -16.68 -19.84
C ASP A 123 -7.43 -16.51 -18.61
N VAL A 124 -8.32 -15.53 -18.65
CA VAL A 124 -9.24 -15.11 -17.57
C VAL A 124 -10.51 -15.99 -17.48
N VAL A 125 -10.52 -17.18 -18.08
CA VAL A 125 -11.76 -17.97 -18.23
C VAL A 125 -12.16 -18.78 -16.97
N GLU A 126 -11.28 -19.00 -15.98
CA GLU A 126 -11.57 -19.96 -14.90
C GLU A 126 -12.11 -19.39 -13.57
N ILE A 127 -12.11 -18.07 -13.36
CA ILE A 127 -12.57 -17.47 -12.08
C ILE A 127 -14.10 -17.30 -12.02
N ALA A 128 -14.80 -17.30 -13.15
CA ALA A 128 -16.24 -17.04 -13.21
C ALA A 128 -17.14 -18.27 -12.93
N SER A 129 -16.59 -19.49 -12.87
CA SER A 129 -17.40 -20.72 -12.86
C SER A 129 -17.69 -21.30 -11.48
N THR A 130 -17.06 -20.83 -10.40
CA THR A 130 -17.33 -21.39 -9.06
C THR A 130 -17.91 -20.36 -8.10
N ALA A 131 -19.23 -20.49 -7.94
CA ALA A 131 -20.09 -20.03 -6.86
C ALA A 131 -20.92 -18.74 -7.09
N PRO A 132 -22.26 -18.84 -7.15
CA PRO A 132 -23.12 -17.69 -6.96
C PRO A 132 -23.06 -17.24 -5.49
N VAL A 133 -22.77 -15.95 -5.28
CA VAL A 133 -22.88 -15.29 -3.97
C VAL A 133 -24.35 -15.36 -3.52
N ALA A 134 -24.63 -16.12 -2.46
CA ALA A 134 -25.95 -16.18 -1.87
C ALA A 134 -26.29 -14.85 -1.19
N VAL A 135 -27.30 -14.15 -1.69
CA VAL A 135 -27.86 -12.96 -1.05
C VAL A 135 -28.66 -13.39 0.20
N PRO A 136 -28.34 -12.92 1.40
CA PRO A 136 -29.12 -13.28 2.59
C PRO A 136 -30.52 -12.66 2.51
N LYS A 137 -31.55 -13.52 2.55
CA LYS A 137 -32.96 -13.12 2.57
C LYS A 137 -33.26 -12.47 3.92
N GLY A 138 -33.65 -11.19 3.91
CA GLY A 138 -33.95 -10.42 5.13
C GLY A 138 -34.97 -11.11 6.03
N SER A 139 -34.61 -11.30 7.31
CA SER A 139 -35.52 -11.80 8.34
C SER A 139 -36.63 -10.78 8.62
N LYS A 140 -37.90 -11.19 8.49
CA LYS A 140 -39.04 -10.35 8.84
C LYS A 140 -39.12 -10.24 10.36
N ARG A 141 -39.01 -9.02 10.90
CA ARG A 141 -39.22 -8.73 12.33
C ARG A 141 -40.63 -9.17 12.75
N PRO A 142 -40.81 -9.83 13.91
CA PRO A 142 -42.13 -10.19 14.41
C PRO A 142 -42.89 -8.94 14.87
N VAL A 143 -44.14 -8.82 14.42
CA VAL A 143 -45.07 -7.77 14.85
C VAL A 143 -45.65 -8.18 16.21
N ILE A 144 -45.31 -7.43 17.26
CA ILE A 144 -45.91 -7.58 18.58
C ILE A 144 -47.34 -7.06 18.51
N ARG A 145 -48.33 -7.92 18.77
CA ARG A 145 -49.73 -7.49 18.93
C ARG A 145 -50.00 -7.17 20.40
N PRO A 146 -50.70 -6.06 20.71
CA PRO A 146 -51.14 -5.79 22.07
C PRO A 146 -52.22 -6.78 22.51
N ARG A 147 -52.16 -7.18 23.78
CA ARG A 147 -53.10 -8.10 24.44
C ARG A 147 -54.40 -7.34 24.78
N PRO A 148 -55.59 -7.88 24.44
CA PRO A 148 -56.85 -7.25 24.84
C PRO A 148 -57.09 -7.40 26.36
N ALA A 149 -57.82 -6.43 26.90
CA ALA A 149 -58.08 -6.19 28.33
C ALA A 149 -58.85 -7.31 29.02
#